data_AF-A0A090SYD0-F1
#
_entry.id   AF-A0A090SYD0-F1
#
_cell.length_a   1.000
_cell.length_b   1.000
_cell.length_c   1.000
_cell.angle_alpha   90.00
_cell.angle_beta   90.00
_cell.angle_gamma   90.00
#
_symmetry.space_group_name_H-M   'P 1'
#
loop_
_entity.id
_entity.type
_entity.pdbx_description
1 polymer ?
#
loop_
_entity_poly.entity_id
_entity_poly.type
_entity_poly.pdbx_seq_one_letter_code
_entity_poly.pdbx_strand_id
1 'polypeptide(L)' 'MTTQTDPYIDIRPYNDDEIPAAIDRLINDAEFIDAILQHRFSNHAPWFKAMMSHWSKCT' A
#
# COMPACT_ATOMS: atom_id res chain seq x y z
N MET A 1 -18.90 -13.51 -24.94
CA MET A 1 -18.15 -13.86 -23.72
C MET A 1 -16.69 -13.86 -24.10
N THR A 2 -15.97 -12.81 -23.75
CA THR A 2 -14.55 -12.66 -24.13
C THR A 2 -13.75 -13.59 -23.24
N THR A 3 -13.44 -14.79 -23.74
CA THR A 3 -12.46 -15.68 -23.12
C THR A 3 -11.08 -15.06 -23.33
N GLN A 4 -10.80 -14.01 -22.58
CA GLN A 4 -9.47 -13.40 -22.51
C GLN A 4 -8.64 -14.30 -21.59
N THR A 5 -8.16 -15.40 -22.15
CA THR A 5 -7.15 -16.24 -21.51
C THR A 5 -5.93 -15.36 -21.28
N ASP A 6 -5.64 -15.07 -20.01
CA ASP A 6 -4.45 -14.34 -19.59
C ASP A 6 -3.21 -15.12 -20.08
N PRO A 7 -2.42 -14.59 -21.03
CA PRO A 7 -1.27 -15.29 -21.61
C PRO A 7 -0.11 -15.46 -20.63
N TYR A 8 -0.17 -14.82 -19.45
CA TYR A 8 0.89 -14.84 -18.45
C TYR A 8 0.51 -15.60 -17.18
N ILE A 9 -0.57 -16.39 -17.21
CA ILE A 9 -1.07 -17.09 -16.02
C ILE A 9 -0.04 -18.02 -15.39
N ASP A 10 0.85 -18.62 -16.20
CA ASP A 10 1.87 -19.56 -15.74
C ASP A 10 3.10 -18.88 -15.08
N ILE A 11 3.30 -17.57 -15.27
CA ILE A 11 4.51 -16.86 -14.82
C ILE A 11 4.26 -15.85 -13.71
N ARG A 12 3.00 -15.59 -13.36
CA ARG A 12 2.66 -14.59 -12.35
C ARG A 12 2.98 -15.10 -10.94
N PRO A 13 3.51 -14.26 -10.04
CA PRO A 13 3.93 -14.70 -8.70
C PRO A 13 2.76 -15.05 -7.76
N TYR A 14 1.57 -14.54 -8.05
CA TYR A 14 0.39 -14.67 -7.20
C TYR A 14 -0.81 -15.08 -8.04
N ASN A 15 -1.64 -15.97 -7.48
CA ASN A 15 -2.95 -16.31 -8.02
C ASN A 15 -4.02 -15.30 -7.52
N ASP A 16 -5.15 -15.20 -8.22
CA ASP A 16 -6.16 -14.14 -7.95
C ASP A 16 -6.81 -14.28 -6.57
N ASP A 17 -6.83 -15.50 -6.05
CA ASP A 17 -7.29 -15.86 -4.70
C ASP A 17 -6.30 -15.48 -3.59
N GLU A 18 -5.01 -15.35 -3.91
CA GLU A 18 -3.95 -15.03 -2.94
C GLU A 18 -3.73 -13.52 -2.79
N ILE A 19 -4.09 -12.74 -3.82
CA ILE A 19 -3.94 -11.27 -3.84
C ILE A 19 -4.61 -10.59 -2.63
N PRO A 20 -5.88 -10.88 -2.27
CA PRO A 20 -6.55 -10.16 -1.19
C PRO A 20 -5.86 -10.36 0.16
N ALA A 21 -5.42 -11.58 0.46
CA ALA A 21 -4.74 -11.90 1.70
C ALA A 21 -3.36 -11.24 1.80
N ALA A 22 -2.61 -11.20 0.70
CA ALA A 22 -1.32 -10.52 0.64
C ALA A 22 -1.47 -8.99 0.86
N ILE A 23 -2.46 -8.37 0.22
CA ILE A 23 -2.75 -6.94 0.39
C ILE A 23 -3.21 -6.64 1.82
N ASP A 24 -4.08 -7.46 2.40
CA ASP A 24 -4.56 -7.26 3.77
C ASP A 24 -3.39 -7.27 4.77
N ARG A 25 -2.43 -8.20 4.61
CA ARG A 25 -1.20 -8.20 5.41
C ARG A 25 -0.38 -6.91 5.25
N LEU A 26 -0.22 -6.42 4.03
CA LEU A 26 0.57 -5.20 3.73
C LEU A 26 -0.06 -3.94 4.34
N ILE A 27 -1.40 -3.84 4.35
CA ILE A 27 -2.13 -2.69 4.91
C ILE A 27 -2.22 -2.76 6.43
N ASN A 28 -2.23 -3.95 7.02
CA ASN A 28 -2.20 -4.10 8.47
C ASN A 28 -0.79 -3.95 9.08
N ASP A 29 0.26 -3.87 8.25
CA ASP A 29 1.64 -3.67 8.68
C ASP A 29 1.97 -2.17 8.79
N ALA A 30 1.93 -1.65 10.02
CA ALA A 30 2.21 -0.26 10.32
C ALA A 30 3.67 0.14 10.01
N GLU A 31 4.64 -0.75 10.17
CA GLU A 31 6.05 -0.47 9.86
C GLU A 31 6.25 -0.37 8.35
N PHE A 32 5.59 -1.23 7.59
CA PHE A 32 5.61 -1.19 6.13
C PHE A 32 4.97 0.09 5.57
N ILE A 33 3.81 0.49 6.12
CA ILE A 33 3.16 1.75 5.76
C ILE A 33 4.08 2.92 6.08
N ASP A 34 4.65 2.96 7.29
CA ASP A 34 5.53 4.07 7.68
C ASP A 34 6.78 4.12 6.80
N ALA A 35 7.38 2.98 6.45
CA ALA A 35 8.51 2.92 5.53
C ALA A 35 8.17 3.44 4.11
N ILE A 36 7.00 3.06 3.56
CA ILE A 36 6.54 3.57 2.26
C ILE A 36 6.26 5.08 2.34
N LEU A 37 5.61 5.52 3.42
CA LEU A 37 5.32 6.93 3.63
C LEU A 37 6.63 7.71 3.72
N GLN A 38 7.60 7.25 4.51
CA GLN A 38 8.91 7.88 4.59
C GLN A 38 9.61 7.89 3.23
N HIS A 39 9.61 6.79 2.48
CA HIS A 39 10.27 6.72 1.17
C HIS A 39 9.63 7.65 0.13
N ARG A 40 8.29 7.65 0.03
CA ARG A 40 7.53 8.46 -0.92
C ARG A 40 7.50 9.95 -0.53
N PHE A 41 7.32 10.24 0.75
CA PHE A 41 7.22 11.59 1.30
C PHE A 41 8.56 12.14 1.80
N SER A 42 9.68 11.41 1.67
CA SER A 42 11.03 11.94 1.93
C SER A 42 11.32 13.20 1.11
N ASN A 43 10.65 13.35 -0.03
CA ASN A 43 10.75 14.51 -0.92
C ASN A 43 9.65 15.56 -0.73
N HIS A 44 8.65 15.33 0.14
CA HIS A 44 7.55 16.27 0.36
C HIS A 44 7.69 16.97 1.70
N ALA A 45 7.85 18.29 1.57
CA ALA A 45 8.36 19.21 2.58
C ALA A 45 7.77 19.07 4.01
N PRO A 46 8.56 19.42 5.05
CA PRO A 46 8.24 19.29 6.48
C PRO A 46 6.86 19.80 6.95
N TRP A 47 6.21 20.65 6.15
CA TRP A 47 4.90 21.24 6.44
C TRP A 47 3.75 20.21 6.48
N PHE A 48 3.84 19.10 5.74
CA PHE A 48 2.79 18.05 5.76
C PHE A 48 2.78 17.28 7.09
N LYS A 49 3.97 17.01 7.65
CA LYS A 49 4.13 16.39 8.98
C LYS A 49 3.62 17.31 10.09
N ALA A 50 3.82 18.62 9.96
CA ALA A 50 3.20 19.58 10.87
C ALA A 50 1.68 19.48 10.77
N MET A 51 1.10 19.50 9.57
CA MET A 51 -0.35 19.45 9.36
C MET A 51 -1.05 18.24 10.02
N MET A 52 -0.47 17.03 9.94
CA MET A 52 -1.01 15.86 10.63
C MET A 52 -0.86 15.91 12.17
N SER A 53 0.16 16.60 12.70
CA SER A 53 0.38 16.68 14.15
C SER A 53 -0.70 17.46 14.91
N HIS A 54 -1.46 18.32 14.22
CA HIS A 54 -2.52 19.13 14.83
C HIS A 54 -3.86 18.39 14.94
N TRP A 55 -4.09 17.35 14.13
CA TRP A 55 -5.37 16.65 14.11
C TRP A 55 -5.47 15.56 15.19
N SER A 56 -4.34 14.99 15.62
CA SER A 56 -4.28 13.98 16.68
C SER A 56 -4.46 14.53 18.11
N LYS A 57 -4.67 15.85 18.28
CA LYS A 57 -4.70 16.50 19.61
C LYS A 57 -6.08 16.98 20.06
N CYS A 58 -7.14 16.56 19.35
CA CYS A 58 -8.53 16.77 19.74
C CYS A 58 -9.24 15.41 19.92
N THR A 59 -8.81 14.62 20.90
CA THR A 59 -9.59 13.54 21.53
C THR A 59 -9.20 13.49 23.00
#